data_AF-A0A1G7EV95-F1
#
_entry.id   AF-A0A1G7EV95-F1
#
_cell.length_a   1.000
_cell.length_b   1.000
_cell.length_c   1.000
_cell.angle_alpha   90.00
_cell.angle_beta   90.00
_cell.angle_gamma   90.00
#
_symmetry.space_group_name_H-M   'P 1'
#
loop_
_entity.id
_entity.type
_entity.pdbx_description
1 polymer ?
#
loop_
_entity_poly.entity_id
_entity_poly.type
_entity_poly.pdbx_seq_one_letter_code
_entity_poly.pdbx_strand_id
1 'polypeptide(L)' 'MNELCDSVSKQKEVLVAQGVEKLKILGFSKVTIHTILKDEMYQLYFLSFLNSKSNCNNNEIIAINELKALILKVLKV' A
#
# COMPACT_ATOMS: atom_id res chain seq x y z
N MET A 1 -13.35 -3.08 -22.33
CA MET A 1 -12.77 -3.69 -21.11
C MET A 1 -11.50 -2.91 -20.78
N ASN A 2 -11.47 -2.03 -19.77
CA ASN A 2 -10.21 -1.63 -19.10
C ASN A 2 -10.36 -0.59 -17.97
N GLU A 3 -11.40 0.25 -17.96
CA GLU A 3 -11.45 1.40 -17.04
C GLU A 3 -11.41 1.02 -15.55
N LEU A 4 -11.99 -0.13 -15.17
CA LEU A 4 -11.96 -0.64 -13.80
C LEU A 4 -10.54 -1.07 -13.39
N CYS A 5 -9.81 -1.75 -14.26
CA CYS A 5 -8.44 -2.21 -14.01
C CYS A 5 -7.49 -1.02 -13.87
N ASP A 6 -7.66 -0.02 -14.71
CA ASP A 6 -6.88 1.22 -14.68
C ASP A 6 -7.17 2.03 -13.41
N SER A 7 -8.44 2.08 -12.97
CA SER A 7 -8.82 2.76 -11.74
C SER A 7 -8.24 2.08 -10.49
N VAL A 8 -8.28 0.75 -10.40
CA VAL A 8 -7.71 0.02 -9.25
C VAL A 8 -6.19 0.17 -9.22
N SER A 9 -5.53 0.14 -10.38
CA SER A 9 -4.08 0.34 -10.48
C SER A 9 -3.65 1.72 -9.98
N LYS A 10 -4.36 2.78 -10.39
CA LYS A 10 -4.13 4.14 -9.86
C LYS A 10 -4.32 4.23 -8.35
N GLN A 11 -5.35 3.56 -7.79
CA GLN A 11 -5.56 3.55 -6.35
C GLN A 11 -4.40 2.86 -5.61
N LYS A 12 -3.85 1.77 -6.15
CA LYS A 12 -2.67 1.12 -5.58
C LYS A 12 -1.47 2.07 -5.54
N GLU A 13 -1.18 2.77 -6.64
CA GLU A 13 -0.08 3.74 -6.70
C GLU A 13 -0.26 4.86 -5.66
N VAL A 14 -1.47 5.42 -5.55
CA VAL A 14 -1.80 6.45 -4.58
C VAL A 14 -1.60 5.95 -3.15
N LEU A 15 -2.10 4.75 -2.82
CA LEU A 15 -1.96 4.17 -1.49
C LEU A 15 -0.49 3.93 -1.12
N VAL A 16 0.31 3.40 -2.05
CA VAL A 16 1.73 3.17 -1.79
C VAL A 16 2.49 4.49 -1.63
N ALA A 17 2.18 5.50 -2.44
CA ALA A 17 2.75 6.84 -2.29
C ALA A 17 2.41 7.47 -0.92
N GLN A 18 1.16 7.35 -0.47
CA GLN A 18 0.74 7.81 0.86
C GLN A 18 1.45 7.05 1.99
N GLY A 19 1.65 5.74 1.84
CA GLY A 19 2.42 4.93 2.80
C GLY A 19 3.87 5.40 2.91
N VAL A 20 4.52 5.67 1.78
CA VAL A 20 5.89 6.23 1.70
C VAL A 20 5.95 7.59 2.38
N GLU A 21 5.01 8.49 2.09
CA GLU A 21 4.95 9.81 2.69
C GLU A 21 4.81 9.75 4.21
N LYS A 22 3.93 8.88 4.74
CA LYS A 22 3.80 8.67 6.18
C LYS A 22 5.09 8.19 6.82
N LEU A 23 5.78 7.25 6.21
CA LEU A 23 7.07 6.77 6.71
C LEU A 23 8.12 7.89 6.70
N LYS A 24 8.13 8.74 5.68
CA LYS A 24 9.02 9.92 5.65
C LYS A 24 8.71 10.90 6.78
N ILE A 25 7.44 11.16 7.07
CA ILE A 25 7.02 12.02 8.20
C ILE A 25 7.51 11.44 9.54
N LEU A 26 7.55 10.11 9.68
CA LEU A 26 8.07 9.43 10.87
C LEU A 26 9.61 9.40 10.96
N GLY A 27 10.32 9.96 9.97
CA GLY A 27 11.79 10.06 9.95
C GLY A 27 12.49 9.07 9.02
N PHE A 28 11.77 8.19 8.32
CA PHE A 28 12.35 7.27 7.34
C PHE A 28 12.56 7.95 5.98
N SER A 29 13.53 8.86 5.92
CA SER A 29 13.78 9.73 4.75
C SER A 29 14.18 8.97 3.47
N LYS A 30 14.79 7.79 3.60
CA LYS A 30 15.26 6.96 2.47
C LYS A 30 14.20 6.01 1.91
N VAL A 31 12.98 6.03 2.45
CA VAL A 31 11.92 5.12 2.00
C VAL A 31 11.39 5.53 0.62
N THR A 32 11.18 4.54 -0.22
CA THR A 32 10.65 4.65 -1.58
C THR A 32 9.52 3.64 -1.77
N ILE A 33 8.77 3.78 -2.88
CA ILE A 33 7.76 2.82 -3.32
C ILE A 33 8.35 1.40 -3.44
N HIS A 34 9.62 1.30 -3.82
CA HIS A 34 10.27 0.01 -3.96
C HIS A 34 10.65 -0.61 -2.60
N THR A 35 11.19 0.20 -1.70
CA THR A 35 11.66 -0.30 -0.39
C THR A 35 10.49 -0.63 0.53
N ILE A 36 9.38 0.11 0.47
CA ILE A 36 8.19 -0.18 1.27
C ILE A 36 7.56 -1.54 0.94
N LEU A 37 7.81 -2.05 -0.28
CA LEU A 37 7.34 -3.36 -0.74
C LEU A 37 8.38 -4.47 -0.60
N LYS A 38 9.59 -4.18 -0.10
CA LYS A 38 10.67 -5.17 0.02
C LYS A 38 11.22 -5.32 1.43
N ASP A 39 11.23 -4.24 2.20
CA ASP A 39 11.72 -4.23 3.56
C ASP A 39 10.60 -4.65 4.52
N GLU A 40 10.85 -5.66 5.34
CA GLU A 40 9.88 -6.23 6.27
C GLU A 40 9.33 -5.20 7.25
N MET A 41 10.17 -4.32 7.79
CA MET A 41 9.71 -3.29 8.73
C MET A 41 8.76 -2.31 8.04
N TYR A 42 9.11 -1.89 6.82
CA TYR A 42 8.27 -0.96 6.06
C TYR A 42 6.98 -1.62 5.57
N GLN A 43 7.02 -2.91 5.23
CA GLN A 43 5.84 -3.70 4.88
C GLN A 43 4.86 -3.81 6.05
N LEU A 44 5.35 -4.08 7.26
CA LEU A 44 4.52 -4.13 8.47
C LEU A 44 3.88 -2.76 8.77
N TYR A 45 4.64 -1.68 8.64
CA TYR A 45 4.11 -0.32 8.77
C TYR A 45 3.05 -0.02 7.71
N PHE A 46 3.32 -0.39 6.46
CA PHE A 46 2.41 -0.17 5.36
C PHE A 46 1.12 -0.98 5.54
N LEU A 47 1.22 -2.23 6.03
CA LEU A 47 0.07 -3.05 6.39
C LEU A 47 -0.79 -2.40 7.47
N SER A 48 -0.16 -1.87 8.53
CA SER A 48 -0.84 -1.11 9.58
C SER A 48 -1.56 0.12 9.02
N PHE A 49 -0.89 0.87 8.13
CA PHE A 49 -1.50 2.00 7.42
C PHE A 49 -2.73 1.57 6.60
N LEU A 50 -2.63 0.49 5.81
CA LEU A 50 -3.74 -0.04 5.02
C LEU A 50 -4.90 -0.56 5.90
N ASN A 51 -4.63 -1.02 7.12
CA ASN A 51 -5.64 -1.40 8.10
C ASN A 51 -6.34 -0.19 8.74
N SER A 52 -5.65 0.95 8.83
CA SER A 52 -6.20 2.20 9.40
C SER A 52 -7.12 2.97 8.46
N LYS A 53 -7.14 2.63 7.17
CA LYS A 53 -7.96 3.32 6.16
C LYS A 53 -9.43 2.96 6.34
N SER A 54 -10.28 3.98 6.52
CA SER A 54 -11.73 3.83 6.41
C SER A 54 -12.09 3.75 4.93
N ASN A 55 -12.68 2.64 4.52
CA ASN A 55 -12.99 2.36 3.12
C ASN A 55 -14.01 3.36 2.55
N CYS A 56 -13.62 4.18 1.56
CA CYS A 56 -14.50 5.19 0.97
C CYS A 56 -15.11 4.78 -0.37
N ASN A 57 -14.47 3.87 -1.13
CA ASN A 57 -15.01 3.39 -2.42
C ASN A 57 -14.57 1.95 -2.76
N ASN A 58 -15.31 1.29 -3.66
CA ASN A 58 -15.07 -0.11 -4.04
C ASN A 58 -13.69 -0.35 -4.66
N ASN A 59 -13.17 0.59 -5.45
CA ASN A 59 -11.87 0.44 -6.11
C ASN A 59 -10.71 0.54 -5.11
N GLU A 60 -10.84 1.42 -4.11
CA GLU A 60 -9.92 1.55 -2.99
C GLU A 60 -9.96 0.29 -2.12
N ILE A 61 -11.14 -0.29 -1.84
CA ILE A 61 -11.27 -1.57 -1.13
C ILE A 61 -10.52 -2.68 -1.87
N ILE A 62 -10.72 -2.81 -3.19
CA ILE A 62 -10.04 -3.82 -4.01
C ILE A 62 -8.53 -3.59 -3.98
N ALA A 63 -8.07 -2.35 -4.19
CA ALA A 63 -6.66 -1.99 -4.16
C ALA A 63 -6.00 -2.30 -2.80
N ILE A 64 -6.68 -1.98 -1.69
CA ILE A 64 -6.22 -2.30 -0.33
C ILE A 64 -6.08 -3.81 -0.17
N ASN A 65 -7.10 -4.59 -0.57
CA ASN A 65 -7.07 -6.05 -0.41
C ASN A 65 -5.96 -6.69 -1.25
N GLU A 66 -5.75 -6.24 -2.49
CA GLU A 66 -4.66 -6.71 -3.35
C GLU A 66 -3.28 -6.40 -2.74
N LEU A 67 -3.10 -5.19 -2.21
CA LEU A 67 -1.84 -4.79 -1.56
C LEU A 67 -1.59 -5.59 -0.28
N LYS A 68 -2.63 -5.81 0.55
CA LYS A 68 -2.52 -6.66 1.74
C LYS A 68 -2.12 -8.08 1.38
N ALA A 69 -2.79 -8.69 0.40
CA ALA A 69 -2.47 -10.03 -0.06
C ALA A 69 -1.03 -10.13 -0.59
N LEU A 70 -0.56 -9.11 -1.33
CA LEU A 70 0.81 -9.03 -1.80
C LEU A 70 1.81 -9.00 -0.63
N ILE A 71 1.59 -8.13 0.36
CA ILE A 71 2.46 -7.98 1.52
C ILE A 71 2.52 -9.28 2.33
N LEU A 72 1.37 -9.87 2.65
CA LEU A 72 1.28 -11.13 3.42
C LEU A 72 2.01 -12.27 2.71
N LYS A 73 1.85 -12.37 1.37
CA LYS A 73 2.58 -13.33 0.56
C LYS A 73 4.10 -13.15 0.64
N VAL A 74 4.59 -11.91 0.67
CA VAL A 74 6.03 -11.62 0.80
C VAL A 74 6.54 -11.94 2.20
N LEU A 75 5.77 -11.59 3.23
CA LEU A 75 6.09 -11.87 4.63
C LEU A 75 5.98 -13.37 5.00
N LYS A 76 5.35 -14.19 4.14
CA LYS A 76 5.05 -15.61 4.37
C LYS A 76 4.20 -15.84 5.63
N VAL A 77 3.25 -14.93 5.88
CA VAL A 77 2.30 -14.97 7.01
C VAL A 77 0.88 -15.15 6.49
#